data_AF-A0A2E1P665-F1
#
_entry.id   AF-A0A2E1P665-F1
#
_cell.length_a   1.000
_cell.length_b   1.000
_cell.length_c   1.000
_cell.angle_alpha   90.00
_cell.angle_beta   90.00
_cell.angle_gamma   90.00
#
_symmetry.space_group_name_H-M   'P 1'
#
loop_
_entity.id
_entity.type
_entity.pdbx_description
1 polymer ?
#
loop_
_entity_poly.entity_id
_entity_poly.type
_entity_poly.pdbx_seq_one_letter_code
_entity_poly.pdbx_strand_id
1 'polypeptide(L)' 'MSEKKVSEAIEFRRSVRIFDDEKDIDSALVKKCLEQAILAPNSSNLQLWEFYHVTSNEEIKKIAKACF' A
#
# COMPACT_ATOMS: atom_id res chain seq x y z
N MET A 1 -4.20 -17.31 -8.07
CA MET A 1 -5.48 -17.19 -7.34
C MET A 1 -6.49 -16.48 -8.24
N SER A 2 -7.76 -16.84 -8.17
CA SER A 2 -8.83 -16.07 -8.82
C SER A 2 -8.97 -14.71 -8.14
N GLU A 3 -9.31 -13.66 -8.90
CA GLU A 3 -9.66 -12.37 -8.33
C GLU A 3 -10.93 -12.50 -7.48
N LYS A 4 -10.98 -11.75 -6.37
CA LYS A 4 -12.16 -11.65 -5.51
C LYS A 4 -13.20 -10.75 -6.19
N LYS A 5 -14.49 -10.97 -5.89
CA LYS A 5 -15.51 -9.96 -6.19
C LYS A 5 -15.25 -8.71 -5.37
N VAL A 6 -15.68 -7.55 -5.88
CA VAL A 6 -15.49 -6.25 -5.22
C VAL A 6 -16.04 -6.27 -3.78
N SER A 7 -17.24 -6.81 -3.57
CA SER A 7 -17.86 -6.91 -2.24
C SER A 7 -17.01 -7.73 -1.27
N GLU A 8 -16.52 -8.89 -1.70
CA GLU A 8 -15.68 -9.79 -0.88
C GLU A 8 -14.34 -9.15 -0.53
N ALA A 9 -13.73 -8.40 -1.45
CA ALA A 9 -12.48 -7.70 -1.20
C ALA A 9 -12.67 -6.59 -0.15
N ILE A 10 -13.78 -5.83 -0.23
CA ILE A 10 -14.12 -4.79 0.75
C ILE A 10 -14.38 -5.40 2.13
N GLU A 11 -15.18 -6.47 2.19
CA GLU A 11 -15.50 -7.16 3.43
C GLU A 11 -14.31 -7.87 4.07
N PHE A 12 -13.32 -8.30 3.27
CA PHE A 12 -12.11 -8.93 3.77
C PHE A 12 -11.11 -7.91 4.35
N ARG A 13 -11.06 -6.69 3.79
CA ARG A 13 -10.08 -5.67 4.19
C ARG A 13 -10.23 -5.31 5.67
N ARG A 14 -9.12 -5.33 6.42
CA ARG A 14 -9.05 -4.88 7.82
C ARG A 14 -7.95 -3.83 7.97
N SER A 15 -8.08 -2.99 8.99
CA SER A 15 -6.97 -2.14 9.43
C SER A 15 -6.07 -2.96 10.35
N VAL A 16 -5.01 -3.53 9.77
CA VAL A 16 -4.02 -4.36 10.47
C VAL A 16 -3.01 -3.45 11.16
N ARG A 17 -2.69 -3.72 12.43
CA ARG A 17 -1.76 -2.91 13.24
C ARG A 17 -0.50 -3.67 13.68
N ILE A 18 -0.51 -4.99 13.55
CA ILE A 18 0.61 -5.86 13.90
C ILE A 18 0.85 -6.74 12.68
N PHE A 19 2.06 -6.66 12.13
CA PHE A 19 2.50 -7.42 10.97
C PHE A 19 3.53 -8.47 11.41
N ASP A 20 3.67 -9.51 10.60
CA ASP A 20 4.68 -10.54 10.77
C ASP A 20 6.04 -9.98 10.32
N ASP A 21 6.99 -9.85 11.25
CA ASP A 21 8.31 -9.25 11.02
C ASP A 21 9.27 -10.15 10.26
N GLU A 22 8.95 -11.45 10.16
CA GLU A 22 9.69 -12.43 9.37
C GLU A 22 9.22 -12.48 7.90
N LYS A 23 8.15 -11.74 7.55
CA LYS A 23 7.60 -11.73 6.19
C LYS A 23 7.82 -10.41 5.49
N ASP A 24 8.74 -10.43 4.55
CA ASP A 24 8.94 -9.33 3.61
C ASP A 24 7.77 -9.22 2.61
N ILE A 25 7.50 -7.99 2.17
CA ILE A 25 6.55 -7.71 1.10
C ILE A 25 7.24 -7.76 -0.26
N ASP A 26 6.63 -8.48 -1.21
CA ASP A 26 7.11 -8.51 -2.58
C ASP A 26 6.97 -7.12 -3.24
N SER A 27 8.09 -6.52 -3.60
CA SER A 27 8.12 -5.21 -4.25
C SER A 27 7.43 -5.19 -5.62
N ALA A 28 7.40 -6.31 -6.34
CA ALA A 28 6.66 -6.40 -7.61
C ALA A 28 5.14 -6.34 -7.37
N LEU A 29 4.67 -6.97 -6.30
CA LEU A 29 3.26 -6.88 -5.88
C LEU A 29 2.89 -5.44 -5.49
N VAL A 30 3.73 -4.77 -4.71
CA VAL A 30 3.51 -3.36 -4.33
C VAL A 30 3.45 -2.47 -5.57
N LYS A 31 4.39 -2.64 -6.51
CA LYS A 31 4.38 -1.90 -7.78
C LYS A 31 3.08 -2.12 -8.56
N LYS A 32 2.63 -3.36 -8.69
CA LYS A 32 1.35 -3.68 -9.35
C LYS A 32 0.16 -2.98 -8.66
N CYS A 33 0.14 -2.96 -7.32
CA CYS A 33 -0.90 -2.23 -6.59
C CYS A 33 -0.87 -0.72 -6.86
N LEU A 34 0.31 -0.10 -6.93
CA LEU A 34 0.46 1.32 -7.25
C LEU A 34 0.04 1.64 -8.69
N GLU A 35 0.39 0.78 -9.66
CA GLU A 35 -0.06 0.93 -11.05
C GLU A 35 -1.60 0.96 -11.15
N GLN A 36 -2.29 0.12 -10.37
CA GLN A 36 -3.75 0.15 -10.29
C GLN A 36 -4.28 1.40 -9.56
N ALA A 37 -3.61 1.83 -8.48
CA ALA A 37 -4.01 3.00 -7.72
C ALA A 37 -3.93 4.30 -8.54
N ILE A 38 -2.94 4.42 -9.43
CA ILE A 38 -2.76 5.58 -10.32
C ILE A 38 -3.95 5.77 -11.27
N LEU A 39 -4.69 4.71 -11.59
CA LEU A 39 -5.87 4.79 -12.45
C LEU A 39 -7.08 5.44 -11.76
N ALA A 40 -7.01 5.73 -10.46
CA ALA A 40 -8.08 6.41 -9.75
C ALA A 40 -8.30 7.83 -10.32
N PRO A 41 -9.55 8.24 -10.58
CA PRO A 41 -9.83 9.60 -11.04
C PRO A 41 -9.54 10.61 -9.92
N ASN A 42 -9.05 11.79 -10.29
CA ASN A 42 -8.87 12.92 -9.38
C ASN A 42 -9.33 14.23 -10.05
N SER A 43 -9.47 15.29 -9.25
CA SER A 43 -9.96 16.59 -9.72
C SER A 43 -9.12 17.08 -10.90
N SER A 44 -9.78 17.41 -12.01
CA SER A 44 -9.16 17.86 -13.26
C SER A 44 -8.06 16.94 -13.81
N ASN A 45 -8.01 15.67 -13.36
CA ASN A 45 -6.97 14.71 -13.69
C ASN A 45 -5.53 15.22 -13.42
N LEU A 46 -5.34 16.07 -12.41
CA LEU A 46 -4.05 16.66 -12.05
C LEU A 46 -3.02 15.63 -11.56
N GLN A 47 -3.46 14.49 -10.99
CA GLN A 47 -2.59 13.41 -10.52
C GLN A 47 -1.50 13.87 -9.55
N LEU A 48 -1.85 14.76 -8.60
CA LEU A 48 -0.92 15.40 -7.64
C LEU A 48 -0.42 14.48 -6.51
N TRP A 49 -0.43 13.17 -6.73
CA TRP A 49 0.03 12.17 -5.78
C TRP A 49 1.42 11.68 -6.14
N GLU A 50 2.20 11.41 -5.11
CA GLU A 50 3.48 10.70 -5.21
C GLU A 50 3.48 9.54 -4.23
N PHE A 51 4.01 8.41 -4.65
CA PHE A 51 4.04 7.19 -3.85
C PHE A 51 5.50 6.80 -3.56
N TYR A 52 5.85 6.77 -2.27
CA TYR A 52 7.15 6.29 -1.80
C TYR A 52 6.98 4.90 -1.17
N HIS A 53 7.58 3.88 -1.77
CA HIS A 53 7.69 2.56 -1.17
C HIS A 53 8.97 2.50 -0.32
N VAL A 54 8.84 2.79 0.97
CA VAL A 54 9.98 2.76 1.92
C VAL A 54 10.21 1.33 2.39
N THR A 55 11.30 0.71 1.95
CA THR A 55 11.67 -0.68 2.31
C THR A 55 12.87 -0.77 3.25
N SER A 56 13.61 0.33 3.43
CA SER A 56 14.74 0.35 4.36
C SER A 56 14.26 0.33 5.81
N ASN A 57 14.65 -0.70 6.55
CA ASN A 57 14.38 -0.82 7.99
C ASN A 57 14.89 0.38 8.80
N GLU A 58 15.98 1.00 8.37
CA GLU A 58 16.52 2.19 9.02
C GLU A 58 15.59 3.40 8.82
N GLU A 59 15.14 3.64 7.60
CA GLU A 59 14.25 4.75 7.26
C GLU A 59 12.87 4.58 7.90
N ILE A 60 12.33 3.36 7.90
CA ILE A 60 11.07 3.04 8.57
C ILE A 60 11.16 3.40 10.07
N LYS A 61 12.26 3.03 10.75
CA LYS A 61 12.48 3.37 12.16
C LYS A 61 12.61 4.87 12.41
N LYS A 62 13.17 5.64 11.46
CA LYS A 62 13.25 7.10 11.56
C LYS A 62 11.85 7.73 11.41
N ILE A 63 11.09 7.32 10.39
CA ILE A 63 9.74 7.82 10.10
C ILE A 63 8.79 7.50 11.26
N ALA A 64 8.85 6.29 11.81
CA ALA A 64 7.97 5.85 12.90
C ALA A 64 8.03 6.76 14.14
N LYS A 65 9.17 7.42 14.40
CA LYS A 65 9.30 8.38 15.52
C LYS A 65 8.42 9.63 15.37
N ALA A 66 8.03 9.96 14.14
CA ALA A 66 7.14 11.09 13.84
C ALA A 66 5.66 10.68 13.71
N CYS A 67 5.35 9.38 13.77
CA CYS A 67 4.00 8.83 13.61
C CYS A 67 3.47 8.37 14.98
N PHE A 68 2.63 9.20 15.63
CA PHE A 68 1.95 8.89 16.89
C PHE A 68 0.82 7.86 16.72
#